data_AF-A0A9Y3QZJ0-F1
#
_entry.id   AF-A0A9Y3QZJ0-F1
#
_cell.length_a   1.000
_cell.length_b   1.000
_cell.length_c   1.000
_cell.angle_alpha   90.00
_cell.angle_beta   90.00
_cell.angle_gamma   90.00
#
_symmetry.space_group_name_H-M   'P 1'
#
loop_
_entity.id
_entity.type
_entity.pdbx_description
1 polymer ?
#
loop_
_entity_poly.entity_id
_entity_poly.type
_entity_poly.pdbx_seq_one_letter_code
_entity_poly.pdbx_strand_id
1 'polypeptide(L)'
;MPFIEHLSDTELERLALEQVVPALQEYGFYYVDGLLGELAGGAVLDQVKDMHRSGVLQDGRLAGSVPAVHRRSIRGDKIAWVSGSERGCEAINFLLNLIDKLISFCSGRLGNKAIRERSQAMVACYPGNGAGYVKHVDNPNCDGRCITCIYYLNKNWNAKEHGGILRIFPEGKSYVADIKPLFDRLLFFWSDRRNPHEVQPSYTTR
;
A
#
# COMPACT_ATOMS: atom_id res chain seq x y z
N MET A 1 7.95 -7.00 30.03
CA MET A 1 8.18 -7.23 28.59
C MET A 1 6.83 -7.09 27.91
N PRO A 2 6.62 -6.16 26.96
CA PRO A 2 5.33 -6.07 26.31
C PRO A 2 5.21 -7.24 25.33
N PHE A 3 4.20 -8.07 25.56
CA PHE A 3 3.77 -9.08 24.63
C PHE A 3 3.36 -8.36 23.34
N ILE A 4 3.94 -8.76 22.21
CA ILE A 4 3.35 -8.42 20.92
C ILE A 4 2.02 -9.19 20.91
N GLU A 5 0.89 -8.50 21.01
CA GLU A 5 -0.40 -9.10 20.69
C GLU A 5 -0.39 -9.37 19.19
N HIS A 6 0.14 -10.54 18.82
CA HIS A 6 0.02 -11.04 17.46
C HIS A 6 -1.45 -11.32 17.20
N LEU A 7 -1.99 -10.74 16.12
CA LEU A 7 -3.26 -11.19 15.56
C LEU A 7 -3.16 -12.71 15.37
N SER A 8 -4.02 -13.44 16.07
CA SER A 8 -4.12 -14.88 15.92
C SER A 8 -4.57 -15.24 14.52
N ASP A 9 -4.27 -16.46 14.09
CA ASP A 9 -4.70 -16.99 12.79
C ASP A 9 -6.20 -16.87 12.60
N THR A 10 -6.97 -17.13 13.66
CA THR A 10 -8.43 -17.01 13.68
C THR A 10 -8.89 -15.56 13.46
N GLU A 11 -8.19 -14.58 14.05
CA GLU A 11 -8.53 -13.17 13.85
C GLU A 11 -8.21 -12.70 12.44
N LEU A 12 -7.09 -13.14 11.86
CA LEU A 12 -6.72 -12.85 10.48
C LEU A 12 -7.69 -13.49 9.48
N GLU A 13 -8.07 -14.74 9.72
CA GLU A 13 -9.06 -15.44 8.89
C GLU A 13 -10.42 -14.74 8.97
N ARG A 14 -10.85 -14.33 10.17
CA ARG A 14 -12.08 -13.56 10.35
C ARG A 14 -12.03 -12.23 9.62
N LEU A 15 -10.94 -11.47 9.77
CA LEU A 15 -10.72 -10.21 9.05
C LEU A 15 -10.79 -10.43 7.53
N ALA A 16 -10.13 -11.47 7.02
CA ALA A 16 -10.14 -11.81 5.61
C ALA A 16 -11.54 -12.15 5.09
N LEU A 17 -12.24 -13.08 5.74
CA LEU A 17 -13.48 -13.67 5.24
C LEU A 17 -14.72 -12.80 5.54
N GLU A 18 -14.75 -12.10 6.67
CA GLU A 18 -15.91 -11.32 7.09
C GLU A 18 -15.84 -9.84 6.70
N GLN A 19 -14.63 -9.32 6.43
CA GLN A 19 -14.45 -7.89 6.15
C GLN A 19 -13.80 -7.63 4.78
N VAL A 20 -12.60 -8.15 4.55
CA VAL A 20 -11.82 -7.85 3.33
C VAL A 20 -12.53 -8.37 2.08
N VAL A 21 -12.92 -9.65 2.08
CA VAL A 21 -13.58 -10.28 0.93
C VAL A 21 -14.91 -9.59 0.58
N PRO A 22 -15.87 -9.41 1.51
CA PRO A 22 -17.13 -8.73 1.20
C PRO A 22 -16.92 -7.29 0.73
N ALA A 23 -16.02 -6.54 1.37
CA ALA A 23 -15.78 -5.14 1.00
C ALA A 23 -15.11 -5.00 -0.37
N LEU A 24 -14.18 -5.87 -0.72
CA LEU A 24 -13.61 -5.90 -2.08
C LEU A 24 -14.68 -6.24 -3.11
N GLN A 25 -15.60 -7.16 -2.83
CA GLN A 25 -16.69 -7.52 -3.75
C GLN A 25 -17.72 -6.39 -3.93
N GLU A 26 -18.08 -5.69 -2.86
CA GLU A 26 -19.14 -4.68 -2.86
C GLU A 26 -18.65 -3.27 -3.26
N TYR A 27 -17.52 -2.85 -2.67
CA TYR A 27 -16.99 -1.49 -2.77
C TYR A 27 -15.73 -1.39 -3.62
N GLY A 28 -15.00 -2.50 -3.81
CA GLY A 28 -13.77 -2.54 -4.61
C GLY A 28 -12.49 -2.21 -3.84
N PHE A 29 -12.61 -1.82 -2.57
CA PHE A 29 -11.49 -1.53 -1.67
C PHE A 29 -11.89 -1.78 -0.20
N TYR A 30 -10.90 -1.95 0.67
CA TYR A 30 -11.06 -2.04 2.11
C TYR A 30 -9.78 -1.62 2.82
N TYR A 31 -9.88 -0.98 3.99
CA TYR A 31 -8.71 -0.76 4.83
C TYR A 31 -8.98 -1.18 6.28
N VAL A 32 -7.91 -1.58 6.96
CA VAL A 32 -7.87 -1.86 8.39
C VAL A 32 -6.83 -0.95 9.03
N ASP A 33 -7.17 -0.34 10.16
CA ASP A 33 -6.27 0.43 11.00
C ASP A 33 -5.77 -0.44 12.16
N GLY A 34 -4.54 -0.20 12.62
CA GLY A 34 -4.01 -0.89 13.81
C GLY A 34 -3.60 -2.33 13.56
N LEU A 35 -3.12 -2.67 12.35
CA LEU A 35 -2.83 -4.06 11.98
C LEU A 35 -1.71 -4.68 12.82
N LEU A 36 -0.61 -3.96 12.99
CA LEU A 36 0.59 -4.43 13.69
C LEU A 36 0.71 -3.88 15.12
N GLY A 37 0.04 -2.77 15.41
CA GLY A 37 0.22 -1.99 16.62
C GLY A 37 1.49 -1.13 16.60
N GLU A 38 1.59 -0.28 17.63
CA GLU A 38 2.61 0.77 17.75
C GLU A 38 4.06 0.24 17.70
N LEU A 39 4.31 -0.90 18.35
CA LEU A 39 5.65 -1.49 18.46
C LEU A 39 6.12 -2.09 17.11
N ALA A 40 5.34 -3.00 16.54
CA ALA A 40 5.73 -3.68 15.31
C ALA A 40 5.62 -2.75 14.10
N GLY A 41 4.58 -1.91 14.00
CA GLY A 41 4.49 -0.88 12.98
C GLY A 41 5.62 0.15 13.11
N GLY A 42 6.05 0.47 14.33
CA GLY A 42 7.18 1.35 14.60
C GLY A 42 8.49 0.78 14.07
N ALA A 43 8.73 -0.52 14.29
CA ALA A 43 9.91 -1.21 13.76
C ALA A 43 9.96 -1.20 12.23
N VAL A 44 8.81 -1.38 11.55
CA VAL A 44 8.74 -1.25 10.07
C VAL A 44 9.09 0.17 9.64
N LEU A 45 8.54 1.19 10.32
CA LEU A 45 8.84 2.59 10.01
C LEU A 45 10.33 2.90 10.19
N ASP A 46 10.97 2.39 11.24
CA ASP A 46 12.40 2.64 11.48
C ASP A 46 13.28 2.02 10.39
N GLN A 47 12.98 0.79 9.96
CA GLN A 47 13.67 0.15 8.83
C GLN A 47 13.51 0.94 7.52
N VAL A 48 12.30 1.44 7.22
CA VAL A 48 12.07 2.28 6.04
C VAL A 48 12.81 3.62 6.14
N LYS A 49 12.86 4.24 7.34
CA LYS A 49 13.64 5.46 7.57
C LYS A 49 15.14 5.21 7.37
N ASP A 50 15.66 4.07 7.81
CA ASP A 50 17.06 3.69 7.59
C ASP A 50 17.37 3.57 6.10
N MET A 51 16.51 2.91 5.31
CA MET A 51 16.64 2.86 3.85
C MET A 51 16.65 4.25 3.21
N HIS A 52 15.77 5.13 3.67
CA HIS A 52 15.73 6.50 3.16
C HIS A 52 17.03 7.26 3.49
N ARG A 53 17.53 7.15 4.74
CA ARG A 53 18.79 7.77 5.17
C ARG A 53 20.01 7.22 4.45
N SER A 54 20.03 5.92 4.12
CA SER A 54 21.15 5.29 3.40
C SER A 54 21.14 5.58 1.90
N GLY A 55 20.12 6.27 1.38
CA GLY A 55 20.06 6.71 -0.02
C GLY A 55 19.74 5.61 -1.02
N VAL A 56 19.19 4.48 -0.58
CA VAL A 56 18.87 3.36 -1.50
C VAL A 56 17.60 3.63 -2.32
N LEU A 57 16.73 4.56 -1.90
CA LEU A 57 15.52 4.93 -2.65
C LEU A 57 15.89 5.79 -3.88
N GLN A 58 15.39 5.37 -5.04
CA GLN A 58 15.62 5.99 -6.35
C GLN A 58 14.33 6.59 -6.92
N ASP A 59 14.41 7.56 -7.83
CA ASP A 59 13.21 8.14 -8.44
C ASP A 59 12.29 7.07 -9.08
N GLY A 60 11.00 7.13 -8.77
CA GLY A 60 9.99 6.19 -9.26
C GLY A 60 9.94 6.12 -10.80
N ARG A 61 9.89 4.89 -11.34
CA ARG A 61 9.82 4.64 -12.79
C ARG A 61 8.41 4.24 -13.24
N LEU A 62 8.09 4.52 -14.49
CA LEU A 62 6.88 4.05 -15.17
C LEU A 62 7.18 2.79 -15.99
N ALA A 63 6.21 1.89 -16.09
CA ALA A 63 6.27 0.80 -17.06
C ALA A 63 6.15 1.37 -18.49
N GLY A 64 7.16 1.15 -19.33
CA GLY A 64 7.11 1.47 -20.77
C GLY A 64 7.40 2.92 -21.19
N SER A 65 8.21 3.68 -20.44
CA SER A 65 8.38 5.13 -20.68
C SER A 65 8.96 5.50 -22.06
N VAL A 66 8.23 6.35 -22.79
CA VAL A 66 8.70 7.18 -23.92
C VAL A 66 9.54 8.35 -23.37
N PRO A 67 10.66 8.76 -24.01
CA PRO A 67 11.66 9.65 -23.40
C PRO A 67 11.23 11.10 -23.08
N ALA A 68 10.07 11.57 -23.53
CA ALA A 68 9.77 13.00 -23.66
C ALA A 68 8.90 13.64 -22.56
N VAL A 69 8.33 12.88 -21.61
CA VAL A 69 7.52 13.45 -20.52
C VAL A 69 8.38 13.64 -19.27
N HIS A 70 8.41 14.87 -18.72
CA HIS A 70 9.09 15.16 -17.46
C HIS A 70 8.54 14.25 -16.35
N ARG A 71 9.31 13.23 -15.96
CA ARG A 71 8.87 12.13 -15.07
C ARG A 71 8.25 12.59 -13.75
N ARG A 72 8.73 13.72 -13.20
CA ARG A 72 8.20 14.35 -11.98
C ARG A 72 6.77 14.88 -12.11
N SER A 73 6.27 15.12 -13.32
CA SER A 73 4.89 15.56 -13.53
C SER A 73 3.89 14.41 -13.38
N ILE A 74 4.34 13.16 -13.43
CA ILE A 74 3.49 11.96 -13.33
C ILE A 74 3.56 11.38 -11.92
N ARG A 75 4.78 11.15 -11.39
CA ARG A 75 5.00 10.70 -10.01
C ARG A 75 6.23 11.37 -9.40
N GLY A 76 6.11 11.84 -8.17
CA GLY A 76 7.14 12.59 -7.45
C GLY A 76 7.83 11.82 -6.33
N ASP A 77 7.64 10.50 -6.25
CA ASP A 77 8.15 9.65 -5.18
C ASP A 77 9.50 9.01 -5.51
N LYS A 78 10.19 8.59 -4.45
CA LYS A 78 11.35 7.73 -4.50
C LYS A 78 10.97 6.33 -4.02
N ILE A 79 11.48 5.29 -4.67
CA ILE A 79 11.15 3.90 -4.39
C ILE A 79 12.39 3.01 -4.20
N ALA A 80 12.21 1.93 -3.45
CA ALA A 80 13.10 0.78 -3.42
C ALA A 80 12.26 -0.51 -3.45
N TRP A 81 12.76 -1.54 -4.13
CA TRP A 81 12.14 -2.86 -4.14
C TRP A 81 12.83 -3.74 -3.09
N VAL A 82 12.03 -4.34 -2.21
CA VAL A 82 12.50 -5.09 -1.05
C VAL A 82 11.81 -6.45 -1.01
N SER A 83 12.59 -7.54 -0.91
CA SER A 83 12.05 -8.89 -0.78
C SER A 83 11.64 -9.22 0.66
N GLY A 84 12.27 -8.59 1.65
CA GLY A 84 12.16 -8.91 3.07
C GLY A 84 13.31 -9.79 3.57
N SER A 85 14.13 -10.36 2.67
CA SER A 85 15.28 -11.20 3.05
C SER A 85 16.57 -10.41 3.25
N GLU A 86 16.58 -9.12 2.91
CA GLU A 86 17.72 -8.25 3.08
C GLU A 86 18.01 -7.99 4.55
N ARG A 87 19.30 -7.82 4.89
CA ARG A 87 19.71 -7.46 6.26
C ARG A 87 19.07 -6.14 6.68
N GLY A 88 18.47 -6.09 7.87
CA GLY A 88 17.78 -4.89 8.36
C GLY A 88 16.35 -4.72 7.82
N CYS A 89 15.78 -5.75 7.18
CA CYS A 89 14.39 -5.78 6.70
C CYS A 89 13.51 -6.76 7.47
N GLU A 90 13.91 -7.17 8.68
CA GLU A 90 13.22 -8.22 9.46
C GLU A 90 11.78 -7.84 9.83
N ALA A 91 11.50 -6.58 10.18
CA ALA A 91 10.14 -6.11 10.45
C ALA A 91 9.30 -6.00 9.17
N ILE A 92 9.91 -5.57 8.06
CA ILE A 92 9.27 -5.58 6.74
C ILE A 92 8.92 -7.02 6.33
N ASN A 93 9.81 -7.97 6.52
CA ASN A 93 9.55 -9.39 6.27
C ASN A 93 8.38 -9.91 7.10
N PHE A 94 8.35 -9.58 8.39
CA PHE A 94 7.24 -9.93 9.26
C PHE A 94 5.90 -9.40 8.73
N LEU A 95 5.84 -8.11 8.35
CA LEU A 95 4.66 -7.51 7.73
C LEU A 95 4.26 -8.23 6.45
N LEU A 96 5.22 -8.54 5.57
CA LEU A 96 4.94 -9.21 4.29
C LEU A 96 4.36 -10.61 4.51
N ASN A 97 4.92 -11.39 5.44
CA ASN A 97 4.38 -12.70 5.77
C ASN A 97 2.97 -12.64 6.36
N LEU A 98 2.67 -11.60 7.15
CA LEU A 98 1.32 -11.37 7.69
C LEU A 98 0.32 -11.07 6.57
N ILE A 99 0.69 -10.19 5.62
CA ILE A 99 -0.13 -9.86 4.45
C ILE A 99 -0.33 -11.11 3.58
N ASP A 100 0.72 -11.89 3.34
CA ASP A 100 0.64 -13.14 2.57
C ASP A 100 -0.33 -14.14 3.20
N LYS A 101 -0.27 -14.27 4.53
CA LYS A 101 -1.19 -15.12 5.28
C LYS A 101 -2.64 -14.64 5.18
N LEU A 102 -2.88 -13.35 5.35
CA LEU A 102 -4.21 -12.76 5.20
C LEU A 102 -4.77 -12.99 3.78
N ILE A 103 -3.97 -12.73 2.74
CA ILE A 103 -4.37 -12.96 1.34
C ILE A 103 -4.62 -14.44 1.05
N SER A 104 -3.89 -15.36 1.70
CA SER A 104 -4.12 -16.79 1.55
C SER A 104 -5.54 -17.21 1.97
N PHE A 105 -6.10 -16.61 3.03
CA PHE A 105 -7.49 -16.81 3.44
C PHE A 105 -8.48 -16.22 2.44
N CYS A 106 -8.13 -15.11 1.79
CA CYS A 106 -8.95 -14.47 0.76
C CYS A 106 -8.97 -15.21 -0.59
N SER A 107 -7.87 -15.88 -0.97
CA SER A 107 -7.59 -16.34 -2.34
C SER A 107 -8.72 -17.21 -2.95
N GLY A 108 -9.36 -18.06 -2.14
CA GLY A 108 -10.47 -18.91 -2.58
C GLY A 108 -11.82 -18.19 -2.73
N ARG A 109 -11.92 -16.91 -2.35
CA ARG A 109 -13.17 -16.14 -2.31
C ARG A 109 -13.15 -14.88 -3.19
N LEU A 110 -11.98 -14.47 -3.69
CA LEU A 110 -11.79 -13.26 -4.50
C LEU A 110 -11.97 -13.49 -6.02
N GLY A 111 -12.96 -14.30 -6.38
CA GLY A 111 -13.33 -14.61 -7.77
C GLY A 111 -12.51 -15.73 -8.41
N ASN A 112 -12.51 -15.80 -9.75
CA ASN A 112 -11.99 -16.94 -10.52
C ASN A 112 -10.45 -16.98 -10.66
N LYS A 113 -9.71 -16.04 -10.07
CA LYS A 113 -8.25 -15.98 -10.17
C LYS A 113 -7.63 -16.41 -8.84
N ALA A 114 -7.04 -17.60 -8.82
CA ALA A 114 -6.23 -18.04 -7.69
C ALA A 114 -5.00 -17.14 -7.55
N ILE A 115 -4.86 -16.47 -6.40
CA ILE A 115 -3.69 -15.67 -6.07
C ILE A 115 -2.61 -16.63 -5.58
N ARG A 116 -1.49 -16.71 -6.31
CA ARG A 116 -0.40 -17.66 -6.05
C ARG A 116 0.89 -16.99 -5.61
N GLU A 117 1.10 -15.75 -6.01
CA GLU A 117 2.33 -15.00 -5.77
C GLU A 117 2.03 -13.50 -5.70
N ARG A 118 3.01 -12.75 -5.20
CA ARG A 118 3.03 -11.29 -5.20
C ARG A 118 4.40 -10.78 -5.65
N SER A 119 4.48 -9.51 -6.00
CA SER A 119 5.77 -8.86 -6.23
C SER A 119 6.57 -8.71 -4.93
N GLN A 120 7.84 -8.30 -5.07
CA GLN A 120 8.57 -7.65 -3.98
C GLN A 120 7.81 -6.42 -3.48
N ALA A 121 8.07 -6.01 -2.25
CA ALA A 121 7.49 -4.81 -1.66
C ALA A 121 8.11 -3.57 -2.33
N MET A 122 7.28 -2.66 -2.82
CA MET A 122 7.72 -1.35 -3.27
C MET A 122 7.63 -0.39 -2.09
N VAL A 123 8.74 -0.14 -1.41
CA VAL A 123 8.85 0.94 -0.41
C VAL A 123 8.87 2.25 -1.17
N ALA A 124 7.94 3.16 -0.87
CA ALA A 124 7.82 4.45 -1.54
C ALA A 124 7.85 5.60 -0.53
N CYS A 125 8.51 6.69 -0.90
CA CYS A 125 8.62 7.92 -0.13
C CYS A 125 8.29 9.12 -1.03
N TYR A 126 7.22 9.85 -0.71
CA TYR A 126 6.94 11.15 -1.29
C TYR A 126 7.63 12.21 -0.43
N PRO A 127 8.62 12.95 -0.96
CA PRO A 127 9.49 13.80 -0.14
C PRO A 127 8.84 15.11 0.35
N GLY A 128 7.53 15.30 0.14
CA GLY A 128 6.83 16.55 0.37
C GLY A 128 6.89 17.50 -0.84
N ASN A 129 6.83 18.81 -0.60
CA ASN A 129 6.92 19.85 -1.64
C ASN A 129 5.90 19.72 -2.79
N GLY A 130 4.72 19.19 -2.50
CA GLY A 130 3.66 18.98 -3.48
C GLY A 130 3.84 17.72 -4.33
N ALA A 131 4.79 16.84 -3.99
CA ALA A 131 4.95 15.56 -4.67
C ALA A 131 3.67 14.71 -4.55
N GLY A 132 3.22 14.14 -5.67
CA GLY A 132 2.04 13.28 -5.75
C GLY A 132 2.18 12.25 -6.86
N TYR A 133 1.07 11.58 -7.18
CA TYR A 133 0.97 10.66 -8.31
C TYR A 133 -0.35 10.94 -9.01
N VAL A 134 -0.28 11.35 -10.27
CA VAL A 134 -1.47 11.59 -11.12
C VAL A 134 -2.39 10.37 -11.17
N LYS A 135 -3.65 10.61 -11.50
CA LYS A 135 -4.67 9.56 -11.66
C LYS A 135 -4.21 8.48 -12.64
N HIS A 136 -4.22 7.23 -12.19
CA HIS A 136 -3.82 6.07 -12.97
C HIS A 136 -4.60 4.82 -12.54
N VAL A 137 -4.38 3.73 -13.27
CA VAL A 137 -4.82 2.38 -12.93
C VAL A 137 -3.55 1.54 -12.77
N ASP A 138 -3.47 0.72 -11.73
CA ASP A 138 -2.28 -0.09 -11.49
C ASP A 138 -2.07 -1.08 -12.62
N ASN A 139 -3.10 -1.84 -12.97
CA ASN A 139 -3.07 -2.86 -14.03
C ASN A 139 -4.05 -2.53 -15.18
N PRO A 140 -3.70 -1.59 -16.08
CA PRO A 140 -4.58 -1.21 -17.18
C PRO A 140 -4.60 -2.24 -18.33
N ASN A 141 -3.58 -3.10 -18.40
CA ASN A 141 -3.27 -3.97 -19.54
C ASN A 141 -3.20 -5.47 -19.17
N CYS A 142 -3.83 -5.86 -18.07
CA CYS A 142 -3.93 -7.26 -17.62
C CYS A 142 -2.59 -7.97 -17.41
N ASP A 143 -1.59 -7.31 -16.81
CA ASP A 143 -0.25 -7.84 -16.50
C ASP A 143 -0.20 -8.89 -15.37
N GLY A 144 -1.36 -9.42 -14.95
CA GLY A 144 -1.48 -10.41 -13.88
C GLY A 144 -1.80 -9.84 -12.50
N ARG A 145 -1.49 -8.57 -12.20
CA ARG A 145 -1.81 -7.97 -10.88
C ARG A 145 -3.31 -7.89 -10.65
N CYS A 146 -3.78 -8.44 -9.54
CA CYS A 146 -5.20 -8.50 -9.19
C CYS A 146 -5.58 -7.61 -8.01
N ILE A 147 -4.75 -7.60 -6.96
CA ILE A 147 -4.97 -6.83 -5.74
C ILE A 147 -3.74 -5.99 -5.45
N THR A 148 -3.96 -4.72 -5.13
CA THR A 148 -2.95 -3.83 -4.61
C THR A 148 -3.11 -3.76 -3.09
N CYS A 149 -2.01 -4.03 -2.37
CA CYS A 149 -1.93 -3.90 -0.93
C CYS A 149 -0.97 -2.75 -0.59
N ILE A 150 -1.41 -1.80 0.24
CA ILE A 150 -0.58 -0.65 0.68
C ILE A 150 -0.61 -0.57 2.21
N TYR A 151 0.56 -0.62 2.84
CA TYR A 151 0.72 -0.39 4.27
C TYR A 151 1.34 0.99 4.53
N TYR A 152 0.67 1.83 5.32
CA TYR A 152 1.07 3.21 5.58
C TYR A 152 1.81 3.36 6.91
N LEU A 153 2.78 4.28 6.94
CA LEU A 153 3.75 4.41 8.05
C LEU A 153 3.76 5.81 8.69
N ASN A 154 2.80 6.68 8.35
CA ASN A 154 2.88 8.09 8.71
C ASN A 154 2.23 8.40 10.06
N LYS A 155 3.06 8.53 11.11
CA LYS A 155 2.60 8.89 12.45
C LYS A 155 2.08 10.32 12.48
N ASN A 156 0.99 10.54 13.24
CA ASN A 156 0.40 11.86 13.47
C ASN A 156 0.05 12.61 12.17
N TRP A 157 -0.42 11.90 11.14
CA TRP A 157 -0.73 12.51 9.85
C TRP A 157 -1.99 13.39 9.88
N ASN A 158 -1.83 14.69 9.63
CA ASN A 158 -2.94 15.61 9.43
C ASN A 158 -3.16 15.89 7.94
N ALA A 159 -4.14 15.21 7.32
CA ALA A 159 -4.40 15.35 5.89
C ALA A 159 -4.80 16.78 5.44
N LYS A 160 -5.31 17.63 6.35
CA LYS A 160 -5.64 19.03 6.01
C LYS A 160 -4.38 19.89 5.84
N GLU A 161 -3.35 19.61 6.62
CA GLU A 161 -2.08 20.36 6.60
C GLU A 161 -1.05 19.71 5.67
N HIS A 162 -0.97 18.38 5.72
CA HIS A 162 0.06 17.60 5.04
C HIS A 162 -0.36 17.13 3.63
N GLY A 163 -1.65 17.13 3.31
CA GLY A 163 -2.17 16.58 2.05
C GLY A 163 -1.96 15.06 1.95
N GLY A 164 -1.48 14.60 0.78
CA GLY A 164 -1.05 13.22 0.57
C GLY A 164 -2.14 12.15 0.58
N ILE A 165 -3.40 12.56 0.43
CA ILE A 165 -4.57 11.67 0.38
C ILE A 165 -4.48 10.78 -0.86
N LEU A 166 -4.71 9.47 -0.70
CA LEU A 166 -4.99 8.59 -1.82
C LEU A 166 -6.48 8.71 -2.14
N ARG A 167 -6.81 9.21 -3.33
CA ARG A 167 -8.18 9.31 -3.81
C ARG A 167 -8.46 8.21 -4.82
N ILE A 168 -9.43 7.36 -4.52
CA ILE A 168 -9.91 6.29 -5.40
C ILE A 168 -11.21 6.74 -6.06
N PHE A 169 -11.38 6.42 -7.33
CA PHE A 169 -12.55 6.73 -8.15
C PHE A 169 -13.21 5.41 -8.62
N PRO A 170 -13.94 4.68 -7.76
CA PRO A 170 -14.48 3.37 -8.12
C PRO A 170 -15.36 3.43 -9.37
N GLU A 171 -15.08 2.58 -10.35
CA GLU A 171 -15.78 2.58 -11.64
C GLU A 171 -17.28 2.28 -11.45
N GLY A 172 -18.13 3.06 -12.12
CA GLY A 172 -19.59 2.91 -12.03
C GLY A 172 -20.21 3.34 -10.70
N LYS A 173 -19.43 3.90 -9.76
CA LYS A 173 -19.94 4.48 -8.52
C LYS A 173 -19.96 6.01 -8.61
N SER A 174 -20.94 6.63 -7.95
CA SER A 174 -21.11 8.10 -7.93
C SER A 174 -20.20 8.81 -6.91
N TYR A 175 -19.55 8.05 -6.03
CA TYR A 175 -18.72 8.58 -4.97
C TYR A 175 -17.22 8.45 -5.31
N VAL A 176 -16.43 9.27 -4.62
CA VAL A 176 -14.96 9.13 -4.54
C VAL A 176 -14.59 8.74 -3.12
N ALA A 177 -13.54 7.93 -2.98
CA ALA A 177 -13.06 7.49 -1.67
C ALA A 177 -11.70 8.13 -1.36
N ASP A 178 -11.66 8.92 -0.29
CA ASP A 178 -10.44 9.58 0.19
C ASP A 178 -9.84 8.79 1.36
N ILE A 179 -8.67 8.18 1.12
CA ILE A 179 -7.95 7.38 2.09
C ILE A 179 -6.76 8.18 2.62
N LYS A 180 -6.78 8.46 3.92
CA LYS A 180 -5.66 9.09 4.63
C LYS A 180 -4.53 8.06 4.80
N PRO A 181 -3.26 8.43 4.58
CA PRO A 181 -2.12 7.52 4.69
C PRO A 181 -1.66 7.35 6.14
N LEU A 182 -2.57 6.99 7.04
CA LEU A 182 -2.33 6.93 8.49
C LEU A 182 -1.36 5.81 8.86
N PHE A 183 -0.55 6.02 9.89
CA PHE A 183 0.29 4.96 10.46
C PHE A 183 -0.51 3.70 10.80
N ASP A 184 0.07 2.55 10.47
CA ASP A 184 -0.47 1.22 10.76
C ASP A 184 -1.82 0.93 10.08
N ARG A 185 -2.06 1.58 8.94
CA ARG A 185 -3.18 1.29 8.05
C ARG A 185 -2.74 0.37 6.93
N LEU A 186 -3.44 -0.76 6.76
CA LEU A 186 -3.34 -1.61 5.57
C LEU A 186 -4.57 -1.41 4.68
N LEU A 187 -4.33 -1.05 3.42
CA LEU A 187 -5.33 -0.85 2.39
C LEU A 187 -5.23 -1.96 1.33
N PHE A 188 -6.39 -2.44 0.88
CA PHE A 188 -6.57 -3.34 -0.24
C PHE A 188 -7.48 -2.70 -1.28
N PHE A 189 -7.19 -2.87 -2.57
CA PHE A 189 -8.12 -2.56 -3.65
C PHE A 189 -7.80 -3.38 -4.90
N TRP A 190 -8.78 -3.57 -5.79
CA TRP A 190 -8.54 -4.23 -7.08
C TRP A 190 -7.58 -3.41 -7.94
N SER A 191 -6.52 -4.04 -8.46
CA SER A 191 -5.50 -3.35 -9.26
C SER A 191 -5.96 -2.95 -10.66
N ASP A 192 -7.06 -3.52 -11.16
CA ASP A 192 -7.54 -3.26 -12.52
C ASP A 192 -8.38 -1.98 -12.61
N ARG A 193 -9.04 -1.80 -13.76
CA ARG A 193 -9.80 -0.59 -14.13
C ARG A 193 -10.97 -0.27 -13.21
N ARG A 194 -11.33 -1.16 -12.27
CA ARG A 194 -12.32 -0.91 -11.23
C ARG A 194 -11.92 0.22 -10.28
N ASN A 195 -10.61 0.45 -10.07
CA ASN A 195 -10.12 1.46 -9.11
C ASN A 195 -9.05 2.39 -9.70
N PRO A 196 -9.39 3.29 -10.65
CA PRO A 196 -8.55 4.43 -10.95
C PRO A 196 -8.32 5.25 -9.68
N HIS A 197 -7.09 5.67 -9.43
CA HIS A 197 -6.73 6.39 -8.21
C HIS A 197 -5.56 7.35 -8.42
N GLU A 198 -5.45 8.33 -7.53
CA GLU A 198 -4.38 9.34 -7.52
C GLU A 198 -3.88 9.57 -6.10
N VAL A 199 -2.61 9.95 -5.97
CA VAL A 199 -2.05 10.47 -4.72
C VAL A 199 -1.99 11.98 -4.84
N GLN A 200 -2.81 12.66 -4.05
CA GLN A 200 -2.82 14.11 -3.97
C GLN A 200 -1.47 14.65 -3.51
N PRO A 201 -1.14 15.92 -3.83
CA PRO A 201 0.10 16.56 -3.39
C PRO A 201 0.34 16.37 -1.88
N SER A 202 1.52 15.87 -1.54
CA SER A 202 2.01 15.77 -0.16
C SER A 202 2.93 16.95 0.14
N TYR A 203 2.72 17.61 1.27
CA TYR A 203 3.51 18.78 1.70
C TYR A 203 4.51 18.45 2.81
N THR A 204 4.54 17.20 3.26
CA THR A 204 5.58 16.65 4.14
C THR A 204 5.96 15.24 3.64
N THR A 205 6.99 14.64 4.24
CA THR A 205 7.44 13.29 3.91
C THR A 205 6.35 12.26 4.21
N ARG A 206 5.96 11.48 3.20
CA ARG A 206 4.91 10.44 3.26
C ARG A 206 5.41 9.09 2.76
#